data_AF-A0A6N8EY83-F1
#
_entry.id   AF-A0A6N8EY83-F1
#
_cell.length_a   1.000
_cell.length_b   1.000
_cell.length_c   1.000
_cell.angle_alpha   90.00
_cell.angle_beta   90.00
_cell.angle_gamma   90.00
#
_symmetry.space_group_name_H-M   'P 1'
#
loop_
_entity.id
_entity.type
_entity.pdbx_description
1 polymer ?
#
loop_
_entity_poly.entity_id
_entity_poly.type
_entity_poly.pdbx_seq_one_letter_code
_entity_poly.pdbx_strand_id
1 'polypeptide(L)'
;MNKNRILLRSAVTFLLIWLVILISYEATHVYGAARKVELDLPKFGTGIHAGIDHLELKTIKFKKVIKLDGWAYINRHNAETQSTYIVLYSQNNQYIFDSQKVIRNDLPAALNNDNDHVENAGLTSLIDMTRVKPGSYQIGFYIMNNDSNEFTLSNMSIIKSDSGIEFKESVNTKQNIQIQKANSKVQANLEEVSQNNGEIRLKGWIFIKGKSLEGAKVYIVLKNQDKRIIFDTEPQFRKDVTKYFGGVQDYDKSGFISNISEVDLGKGKYQIGVYIVNGDARGMYWSEESIGEE
;
A
#
# COMPACT_ATOMS: atom_id res chain seq x y z
N MET A 1 -22.86 -16.72 64.69
CA MET A 1 -22.66 -15.37 64.13
C MET A 1 -21.45 -15.22 63.19
N ASN A 2 -20.38 -16.02 63.32
CA ASN A 2 -19.16 -15.87 62.48
C ASN A 2 -19.30 -16.35 61.02
N LYS A 3 -20.08 -17.42 60.75
CA LYS A 3 -20.25 -17.95 59.39
C LYS A 3 -20.86 -16.94 58.40
N ASN A 4 -21.87 -16.20 58.83
CA ASN A 4 -22.54 -15.20 57.98
C ASN A 4 -21.60 -14.04 57.61
N ARG A 5 -20.68 -13.64 58.51
CA ARG A 5 -19.68 -12.60 58.22
C ARG A 5 -18.63 -13.06 57.22
N ILE A 6 -18.21 -14.33 57.29
CA ILE A 6 -17.26 -14.94 56.34
C ILE A 6 -17.88 -15.05 54.94
N LEU A 7 -19.15 -15.51 54.86
CA LEU A 7 -19.89 -15.60 53.60
C LEU A 7 -20.09 -14.22 52.96
N LEU A 8 -20.46 -13.21 53.75
CA LEU A 8 -20.64 -11.84 53.25
C LEU A 8 -19.33 -11.25 52.71
N ARG A 9 -18.21 -11.42 53.45
CA ARG A 9 -16.90 -10.95 52.98
C ARG A 9 -16.49 -11.63 51.67
N SER A 10 -16.70 -12.94 51.58
CA SER A 10 -16.37 -13.70 50.36
C SER A 10 -17.20 -13.21 49.17
N ALA A 11 -18.51 -13.02 49.35
CA ALA A 11 -19.39 -12.50 48.30
C ALA A 11 -18.99 -11.10 47.82
N VAL A 12 -18.63 -10.19 48.74
CA VAL A 12 -18.13 -8.86 48.40
C VAL A 12 -16.80 -8.94 47.63
N THR A 13 -15.88 -9.81 48.05
CA THR A 13 -14.62 -10.02 47.31
C THR A 13 -14.86 -10.55 45.90
N PHE A 14 -15.74 -11.54 45.72
CA PHE A 14 -16.10 -12.03 44.38
C PHE A 14 -16.72 -10.95 43.50
N LEU A 15 -17.61 -10.13 44.06
CA LEU A 15 -18.23 -9.03 43.33
C LEU A 15 -17.21 -7.96 42.92
N LEU A 16 -16.25 -7.64 43.80
CA LEU A 16 -15.16 -6.71 43.49
C LEU A 16 -14.22 -7.26 42.41
N ILE A 17 -13.85 -8.55 42.48
CA ILE A 17 -13.05 -9.20 41.44
C ILE A 17 -13.79 -9.16 40.10
N TRP A 18 -15.08 -9.51 40.09
CA TRP A 18 -15.89 -9.51 38.88
C TRP A 18 -16.02 -8.09 38.29
N LEU A 19 -16.20 -7.08 39.14
CA LEU A 19 -16.23 -5.68 38.72
C LEU A 19 -14.89 -5.24 38.10
N VAL A 20 -13.75 -5.62 38.69
CA VAL A 20 -12.43 -5.32 38.14
C VAL A 20 -12.20 -6.00 36.80
N ILE A 21 -12.64 -7.26 36.64
CA ILE A 21 -12.59 -7.98 35.36
C ILE A 21 -13.46 -7.26 34.31
N LEU A 22 -14.67 -6.86 34.68
CA LEU A 22 -15.59 -6.15 33.77
C LEU A 22 -15.01 -4.79 33.34
N ILE A 23 -14.49 -4.00 34.28
CA ILE A 23 -13.84 -2.71 34.00
C ILE A 23 -12.61 -2.92 33.11
N SER A 24 -11.82 -3.96 33.38
CA SER A 24 -10.63 -4.28 32.57
C SER A 24 -11.01 -4.71 31.16
N TYR A 25 -12.09 -5.50 31.02
CA TYR A 25 -12.63 -5.89 29.72
C TYR A 25 -13.12 -4.67 28.95
N GLU A 26 -13.92 -3.81 29.57
CA GLU A 26 -14.40 -2.57 28.97
C GLU A 26 -13.28 -1.60 28.60
N ALA A 27 -12.25 -1.49 29.43
CA ALA A 27 -11.10 -0.64 29.13
C ALA A 27 -10.27 -1.15 27.95
N THR A 28 -10.25 -2.46 27.73
CA THR A 28 -9.41 -3.10 26.71
C THR A 28 -10.17 -3.41 25.42
N HIS A 29 -11.50 -3.49 25.43
CA HIS A 29 -12.28 -3.80 24.24
C HIS A 29 -12.70 -2.55 23.47
N VAL A 30 -12.43 -2.54 22.16
CA VAL A 30 -12.94 -1.54 21.22
C VAL A 30 -14.13 -2.17 20.51
N TYR A 31 -15.33 -1.74 20.84
CA TYR A 31 -16.55 -2.22 20.18
C TYR A 31 -16.49 -1.94 18.68
N GLY A 32 -16.78 -2.96 17.88
CA GLY A 32 -16.70 -2.90 16.42
C GLY A 32 -15.29 -2.95 15.85
N ALA A 33 -14.24 -3.11 16.68
CA ALA A 33 -12.92 -3.35 16.14
C ALA A 33 -12.85 -4.70 15.43
N ALA A 34 -12.18 -4.68 14.29
CA ALA A 34 -11.91 -5.86 13.51
C ALA A 34 -11.11 -6.87 14.33
N ARG A 35 -11.53 -8.12 14.25
CA ARG A 35 -10.87 -9.25 14.89
C ARG A 35 -9.71 -9.67 14.01
N LYS A 36 -8.50 -9.72 14.60
CA LYS A 36 -7.37 -10.43 13.99
C LYS A 36 -7.74 -11.90 13.82
N VAL A 37 -7.60 -12.42 12.62
CA VAL A 37 -7.79 -13.83 12.27
C VAL A 37 -6.44 -14.46 11.92
N GLU A 38 -6.30 -15.75 12.17
CA GLU A 38 -5.13 -16.53 11.77
C GLU A 38 -5.52 -17.32 10.51
N LEU A 39 -5.06 -16.86 9.34
CA LEU A 39 -5.31 -17.49 8.03
C LEU A 39 -3.99 -17.51 7.26
N ASP A 40 -3.79 -18.54 6.45
CA ASP A 40 -2.63 -18.60 5.54
C ASP A 40 -2.92 -17.80 4.27
N LEU A 41 -2.06 -16.83 3.95
CA LEU A 41 -2.21 -16.05 2.73
C LEU A 41 -1.85 -16.90 1.49
N PRO A 42 -2.69 -16.90 0.43
CA PRO A 42 -2.33 -17.51 -0.83
C PRO A 42 -1.22 -16.70 -1.52
N LYS A 43 -0.71 -17.23 -2.64
CA LYS A 43 0.18 -16.45 -3.51
C LYS A 43 -0.56 -15.24 -4.08
N PHE A 44 0.19 -14.19 -4.43
CA PHE A 44 -0.35 -13.00 -5.07
C PHE A 44 -1.17 -13.36 -6.31
N GLY A 45 -2.42 -12.88 -6.32
CA GLY A 45 -3.35 -12.99 -7.43
C GLY A 45 -3.51 -11.65 -8.16
N THR A 46 -3.91 -11.69 -9.42
CA THR A 46 -4.24 -10.49 -10.21
C THR A 46 -5.74 -10.36 -10.48
N GLY A 47 -6.57 -11.24 -9.92
CA GLY A 47 -8.02 -11.25 -10.13
C GLY A 47 -8.77 -10.28 -9.22
N ILE A 48 -8.14 -9.76 -8.17
CA ILE A 48 -8.74 -8.78 -7.26
C ILE A 48 -8.68 -7.38 -7.85
N HIS A 49 -9.85 -6.74 -7.91
CA HIS A 49 -9.98 -5.29 -8.07
C HIS A 49 -10.32 -4.69 -6.71
N ALA A 50 -9.57 -3.67 -6.29
CA ALA A 50 -9.78 -3.05 -4.98
C ALA A 50 -9.39 -1.57 -4.98
N GLY A 51 -9.96 -0.84 -4.02
CA GLY A 51 -9.67 0.56 -3.75
C GLY A 51 -9.84 0.90 -2.27
N ILE A 52 -9.01 1.82 -1.78
CA ILE A 52 -9.16 2.41 -0.44
C ILE A 52 -9.72 3.81 -0.66
N ASP A 53 -10.94 4.05 -0.19
CA ASP A 53 -11.61 5.35 -0.36
C ASP A 53 -11.28 6.30 0.78
N HIS A 54 -11.16 5.75 2.00
CA HIS A 54 -10.87 6.53 3.19
C HIS A 54 -9.99 5.74 4.16
N LEU A 55 -8.96 6.40 4.68
CA LEU A 55 -8.06 5.85 5.69
C LEU A 55 -7.81 6.91 6.77
N GLU A 56 -8.17 6.58 8.01
CA GLU A 56 -8.16 7.56 9.10
C GLU A 56 -7.65 6.95 10.39
N LEU A 57 -6.77 7.67 11.09
CA LEU A 57 -6.33 7.33 12.43
C LEU A 57 -7.31 7.94 13.44
N LYS A 58 -7.97 7.08 14.22
CA LYS A 58 -8.84 7.50 15.33
C LYS A 58 -8.24 7.09 16.66
N THR A 59 -8.60 7.84 17.69
CA THR A 59 -8.42 7.41 19.08
C THR A 59 -9.79 7.06 19.63
N ILE A 60 -10.02 5.79 19.94
CA ILE A 60 -11.24 5.34 20.60
C ILE A 60 -10.86 4.85 22.00
N LYS A 61 -11.43 5.50 23.01
CA LYS A 61 -11.00 5.39 24.42
C LYS A 61 -9.52 5.82 24.55
N PHE A 62 -8.60 4.86 24.66
CA PHE A 62 -7.15 5.09 24.76
C PHE A 62 -6.36 4.34 23.69
N LYS A 63 -7.04 3.80 22.69
CA LYS A 63 -6.44 2.97 21.65
C LYS A 63 -6.41 3.71 20.33
N LYS A 64 -5.25 3.67 19.68
CA LYS A 64 -5.08 4.09 18.29
C LYS A 64 -5.67 3.01 17.38
N VAL A 65 -6.67 3.37 16.62
CA VAL A 65 -7.34 2.48 15.67
C VAL A 65 -7.32 3.11 14.28
N ILE A 66 -7.16 2.28 13.27
CA ILE A 66 -7.27 2.72 11.87
C ILE A 66 -8.68 2.37 11.41
N LYS A 67 -9.43 3.36 10.94
CA LYS A 67 -10.64 3.13 10.16
C LYS A 67 -10.26 3.10 8.68
N LEU A 68 -10.57 2.00 8.01
CA LEU A 68 -10.40 1.82 6.59
C LEU A 68 -11.77 1.59 5.97
N ASP A 69 -12.15 2.44 5.02
CA ASP A 69 -13.32 2.25 4.16
C ASP A 69 -12.84 2.09 2.72
N GLY A 70 -13.46 1.17 1.97
CA GLY A 70 -13.06 0.89 0.61
C GLY A 70 -13.94 -0.15 -0.06
N TRP A 71 -13.40 -0.81 -1.07
CA TRP A 71 -14.07 -1.89 -1.79
C TRP A 71 -13.04 -2.88 -2.31
N ALA A 72 -13.41 -4.16 -2.40
CA ALA A 72 -12.59 -5.18 -3.05
C ALA A 72 -13.45 -6.37 -3.49
N TYR A 73 -13.20 -6.90 -4.70
CA TYR A 73 -13.85 -8.11 -5.21
C TYR A 73 -12.94 -8.86 -6.20
N ILE A 74 -13.17 -10.16 -6.35
CA ILE A 74 -12.57 -10.96 -7.43
C ILE A 74 -13.44 -10.81 -8.68
N ASN A 75 -12.81 -10.45 -9.81
CA ASN A 75 -13.49 -10.27 -11.09
C ASN A 75 -14.22 -11.56 -11.54
N ARG A 76 -15.42 -11.44 -12.14
CA ARG A 76 -16.25 -12.55 -12.61
C ARG A 76 -16.76 -13.50 -11.52
N HIS A 77 -16.73 -13.05 -10.26
CA HIS A 77 -17.34 -13.75 -9.14
C HIS A 77 -18.33 -12.81 -8.43
N ASN A 78 -19.45 -13.36 -7.97
CA ASN A 78 -20.44 -12.61 -7.21
C ASN A 78 -19.82 -12.04 -5.92
N ALA A 79 -19.79 -10.72 -5.77
CA ALA A 79 -19.21 -10.06 -4.59
C ALA A 79 -20.02 -10.30 -3.30
N GLU A 80 -21.30 -10.67 -3.40
CA GLU A 80 -22.15 -11.00 -2.25
C GLU A 80 -21.68 -12.26 -1.51
N THR A 81 -21.09 -13.23 -2.20
CA THR A 81 -20.62 -14.49 -1.58
C THR A 81 -19.19 -14.42 -1.07
N GLN A 82 -18.48 -13.32 -1.35
CA GLN A 82 -17.07 -13.15 -1.00
C GLN A 82 -16.89 -12.65 0.43
N SER A 83 -15.91 -13.17 1.15
CA SER A 83 -15.48 -12.64 2.45
C SER A 83 -14.17 -11.90 2.29
N THR A 84 -14.15 -10.61 2.65
CA THR A 84 -12.98 -9.76 2.48
C THR A 84 -12.29 -9.49 3.81
N TYR A 85 -10.97 -9.56 3.80
CA TYR A 85 -10.10 -9.30 4.94
C TYR A 85 -9.08 -8.22 4.58
N ILE A 86 -8.73 -7.40 5.57
CA ILE A 86 -7.64 -6.43 5.44
C ILE A 86 -6.36 -7.08 5.96
N VAL A 87 -5.32 -7.02 5.13
CA VAL A 87 -4.00 -7.54 5.46
C VAL A 87 -3.05 -6.38 5.68
N LEU A 88 -2.36 -6.36 6.82
CA LEU A 88 -1.17 -5.53 7.02
C LEU A 88 0.04 -6.41 6.75
N TYR A 89 0.64 -6.23 5.58
CA TYR A 89 1.67 -7.11 5.05
C TYR A 89 3.06 -6.49 5.15
N SER A 90 4.01 -7.26 5.67
CA SER A 90 5.45 -7.00 5.56
C SER A 90 6.17 -8.33 5.33
N GLN A 91 7.45 -8.30 4.95
CA GLN A 91 8.23 -9.53 4.76
C GLN A 91 8.33 -10.37 6.04
N ASN A 92 8.31 -9.72 7.21
CA ASN A 92 8.57 -10.37 8.50
C ASN A 92 7.32 -10.62 9.34
N ASN A 93 6.24 -9.86 9.09
CA ASN A 93 5.02 -9.92 9.88
C ASN A 93 3.80 -9.72 8.98
N GLN A 94 2.76 -10.50 9.22
CA GLN A 94 1.49 -10.42 8.50
C GLN A 94 0.37 -10.40 9.54
N TYR A 95 -0.57 -9.46 9.40
CA TYR A 95 -1.74 -9.36 10.26
C TYR A 95 -2.99 -9.30 9.40
N ILE A 96 -3.93 -10.23 9.63
CA ILE A 96 -5.16 -10.32 8.87
C ILE A 96 -6.32 -9.95 9.79
N PHE A 97 -7.16 -9.02 9.35
CA PHE A 97 -8.31 -8.51 10.08
C PHE A 97 -9.58 -8.72 9.28
N ASP A 98 -10.67 -9.11 9.93
CA ASP A 98 -11.97 -9.15 9.27
C ASP A 98 -12.46 -7.74 8.86
N SER A 99 -13.39 -7.72 7.93
CA SER A 99 -14.07 -6.50 7.51
C SER A 99 -15.58 -6.72 7.51
N GLN A 100 -16.32 -5.63 7.61
CA GLN A 100 -17.78 -5.62 7.50
C GLN A 100 -18.16 -5.17 6.09
N LYS A 101 -19.10 -5.88 5.46
CA LYS A 101 -19.64 -5.47 4.16
C LYS A 101 -20.45 -4.20 4.28
N VAL A 102 -20.33 -3.36 3.26
CA VAL A 102 -21.09 -2.12 3.09
C VAL A 102 -21.61 -2.09 1.66
N ILE A 103 -22.91 -1.87 1.49
CA ILE A 103 -23.51 -1.74 0.16
C ILE A 103 -23.10 -0.40 -0.46
N ARG A 104 -22.60 -0.43 -1.69
CA ARG A 104 -22.08 0.70 -2.47
C ARG A 104 -22.75 0.74 -3.84
N ASN A 105 -23.93 1.34 -3.89
CA ASN A 105 -24.73 1.45 -5.12
C ASN A 105 -24.06 2.25 -6.24
N ASP A 106 -23.00 3.00 -5.93
CA ASP A 106 -22.19 3.74 -6.88
C ASP A 106 -21.18 2.87 -7.65
N LEU A 107 -20.79 1.70 -7.14
CA LEU A 107 -19.75 0.86 -7.74
C LEU A 107 -20.11 0.27 -9.11
N PRO A 108 -21.32 -0.26 -9.36
CA PRO A 108 -21.66 -0.82 -10.68
C PRO A 108 -21.46 0.17 -11.82
N ALA A 109 -21.93 1.41 -11.62
CA ALA A 109 -21.78 2.50 -12.57
C ALA A 109 -20.32 2.96 -12.71
N ALA A 110 -19.59 3.12 -11.59
CA ALA A 110 -18.20 3.58 -11.60
C ALA A 110 -17.24 2.58 -12.27
N LEU A 111 -17.52 1.28 -12.15
CA LEU A 111 -16.68 0.20 -12.68
C LEU A 111 -17.18 -0.35 -14.02
N ASN A 112 -18.33 0.13 -14.51
CA ASN A 112 -19.00 -0.38 -15.71
C ASN A 112 -19.21 -1.91 -15.62
N ASN A 113 -19.69 -2.39 -14.47
CA ASN A 113 -19.93 -3.81 -14.19
C ASN A 113 -21.28 -4.02 -13.48
N ASP A 114 -22.27 -4.52 -14.22
CA ASP A 114 -23.63 -4.76 -13.71
C ASP A 114 -23.91 -6.24 -13.36
N ASN A 115 -22.98 -7.17 -13.60
CA ASN A 115 -23.27 -8.62 -13.56
C ASN A 115 -22.70 -9.35 -12.33
N ASP A 116 -21.75 -8.76 -11.62
CA ASP A 116 -21.02 -9.41 -10.51
C ASP A 116 -21.50 -8.98 -9.11
N HIS A 117 -22.64 -8.29 -9.01
CA HIS A 117 -23.16 -7.72 -7.76
C HIS A 117 -22.13 -6.85 -7.02
N VAL A 118 -21.34 -6.08 -7.76
CA VAL A 118 -20.22 -5.30 -7.24
C VAL A 118 -20.64 -4.23 -6.22
N GLU A 119 -21.93 -3.89 -6.15
CA GLU A 119 -22.49 -3.10 -5.07
C GLU A 119 -22.26 -3.72 -3.67
N ASN A 120 -22.06 -5.04 -3.59
CA ASN A 120 -21.74 -5.76 -2.36
C ASN A 120 -20.23 -5.88 -2.07
N ALA A 121 -19.38 -5.27 -2.90
CA ALA A 121 -17.92 -5.29 -2.73
C ALA A 121 -17.39 -4.25 -1.74
N GLY A 122 -18.25 -3.33 -1.28
CA GLY A 122 -17.87 -2.31 -0.30
C GLY A 122 -17.55 -2.92 1.07
N LEU A 123 -16.59 -2.31 1.76
CA LEU A 123 -16.12 -2.79 3.05
C LEU A 123 -15.75 -1.65 4.00
N THR A 124 -15.82 -1.95 5.30
CA THR A 124 -15.23 -1.13 6.37
C THR A 124 -14.51 -2.02 7.37
N SER A 125 -13.38 -1.57 7.90
CA SER A 125 -12.63 -2.26 8.96
C SER A 125 -12.07 -1.26 9.96
N LEU A 126 -12.14 -1.62 11.24
CA LEU A 126 -11.64 -0.81 12.35
C LEU A 126 -10.50 -1.55 13.07
N ILE A 127 -9.27 -1.30 12.66
CA ILE A 127 -8.11 -2.09 13.05
C ILE A 127 -7.48 -1.53 14.33
N ASP A 128 -7.47 -2.33 15.41
CA ASP A 128 -6.77 -1.98 16.66
C ASP A 128 -5.26 -2.14 16.51
N MET A 129 -4.57 -1.01 16.37
CA MET A 129 -3.13 -0.98 16.11
C MET A 129 -2.30 -1.34 17.33
N THR A 130 -2.88 -1.50 18.52
CA THR A 130 -2.14 -2.06 19.67
C THR A 130 -1.73 -3.52 19.46
N ARG A 131 -2.40 -4.23 18.54
CA ARG A 131 -2.15 -5.64 18.21
C ARG A 131 -1.10 -5.86 17.11
N VAL A 132 -0.65 -4.78 16.49
CA VAL A 132 0.32 -4.76 15.38
C VAL A 132 1.67 -4.30 15.93
N LYS A 133 2.78 -4.98 15.63
CA LYS A 133 4.10 -4.51 16.09
C LYS A 133 4.54 -3.25 15.32
N PRO A 134 5.43 -2.41 15.86
CA PRO A 134 6.09 -1.37 15.06
C PRO A 134 6.70 -1.95 13.78
N GLY A 135 6.65 -1.21 12.68
CA GLY A 135 7.06 -1.64 11.36
C GLY A 135 6.38 -0.87 10.23
N SER A 136 6.80 -1.16 9.01
CA SER A 136 6.17 -0.66 7.78
C SER A 136 5.36 -1.78 7.14
N TYR A 137 4.10 -1.49 6.84
CA TYR A 137 3.14 -2.47 6.37
C TYR A 137 2.41 -1.95 5.14
N GLN A 138 2.45 -2.70 4.05
CA GLN A 138 1.57 -2.44 2.91
C GLN A 138 0.18 -3.00 3.23
N ILE A 139 -0.86 -2.22 2.94
CA ILE A 139 -2.23 -2.66 3.10
C ILE A 139 -2.57 -3.58 1.92
N GLY A 140 -3.18 -4.71 2.19
CA GLY A 140 -3.64 -5.64 1.19
C GLY A 140 -5.06 -6.10 1.44
N PHE A 141 -5.61 -6.77 0.43
CA PHE A 141 -6.95 -7.36 0.44
C PHE A 141 -6.81 -8.85 0.22
N TYR A 142 -7.28 -9.62 1.19
CA TYR A 142 -7.43 -11.07 1.05
C TYR A 142 -8.91 -11.39 0.91
N ILE A 143 -9.29 -12.04 -0.18
CA ILE A 143 -10.68 -12.38 -0.48
C ILE A 143 -10.81 -13.90 -0.53
N MET A 144 -11.74 -14.40 0.27
CA MET A 144 -12.16 -15.80 0.24
C MET A 144 -13.52 -15.91 -0.45
N ASN A 145 -13.60 -16.80 -1.43
CA ASN A 145 -14.82 -17.23 -2.08
C ASN A 145 -14.89 -18.77 -2.01
N ASN A 146 -16.05 -19.36 -2.27
CA ASN A 146 -16.24 -20.81 -2.18
C ASN A 146 -15.26 -21.60 -3.07
N ASP A 147 -14.89 -21.02 -4.22
CA ASP A 147 -14.07 -21.69 -5.24
C ASP A 147 -12.68 -21.08 -5.42
N SER A 148 -12.41 -19.92 -4.82
CA SER A 148 -11.15 -19.18 -5.01
C SER A 148 -10.78 -18.34 -3.80
N ASN A 149 -9.48 -18.34 -3.49
CA ASN A 149 -8.88 -17.48 -2.47
C ASN A 149 -7.79 -16.66 -3.13
N GLU A 150 -7.90 -15.34 -3.10
CA GLU A 150 -6.94 -14.45 -3.74
C GLU A 150 -6.43 -13.38 -2.76
N PHE A 151 -5.18 -12.95 -2.95
CA PHE A 151 -4.55 -11.91 -2.16
C PHE A 151 -3.86 -10.90 -3.08
N THR A 152 -4.08 -9.60 -2.81
CA THR A 152 -3.40 -8.51 -3.50
C THR A 152 -2.99 -7.42 -2.52
N LEU A 153 -2.01 -6.59 -2.91
CA LEU A 153 -1.57 -5.41 -2.15
C LEU A 153 -2.14 -4.15 -2.80
N SER A 154 -2.53 -3.20 -1.97
CA SER A 154 -2.89 -1.86 -2.41
C SER A 154 -1.65 -0.98 -2.57
N ASN A 155 -1.85 0.23 -3.06
CA ASN A 155 -0.84 1.27 -3.10
C ASN A 155 -0.71 2.03 -1.77
N MET A 156 -1.31 1.58 -0.68
CA MET A 156 -1.22 2.27 0.61
C MET A 156 -0.36 1.49 1.60
N SER A 157 0.44 2.23 2.36
CA SER A 157 1.29 1.72 3.43
C SER A 157 1.01 2.43 4.76
N ILE A 158 1.21 1.71 5.84
CA ILE A 158 1.14 2.19 7.22
C ILE A 158 2.52 2.05 7.83
N ILE A 159 3.07 3.15 8.33
CA ILE A 159 4.27 3.13 9.16
C ILE A 159 3.85 3.28 10.61
N LYS A 160 4.08 2.24 11.40
CA LYS A 160 3.88 2.26 12.85
C LYS A 160 5.23 2.36 13.55
N SER A 161 5.39 3.39 14.38
CA SER A 161 6.52 3.58 15.29
C SER A 161 6.01 3.72 16.74
N ASP A 162 6.94 3.87 17.69
CA ASP A 162 6.58 4.21 19.07
C ASP A 162 6.00 5.64 19.17
N SER A 163 6.42 6.54 18.27
CA SER A 163 5.95 7.93 18.24
C SER A 163 4.57 8.09 17.60
N GLY A 164 4.18 7.22 16.67
CA GLY A 164 2.99 7.46 15.88
C GLY A 164 2.63 6.39 14.87
N ILE A 165 1.58 6.71 14.11
CA ILE A 165 1.13 5.95 12.96
C ILE A 165 0.99 6.95 11.83
N GLU A 166 1.62 6.67 10.70
CA GLU A 166 1.59 7.49 9.50
C GLU A 166 1.03 6.65 8.34
N PHE A 167 0.25 7.30 7.47
CA PHE A 167 -0.21 6.71 6.22
C PHE A 167 0.62 7.27 5.08
N LYS A 168 1.04 6.39 4.18
CA LYS A 168 1.73 6.77 2.96
C LYS A 168 1.11 6.08 1.77
N GLU A 169 0.83 6.82 0.72
CA GLU A 169 0.53 6.25 -0.57
C GLU A 169 1.87 5.92 -1.26
N SER A 170 2.10 4.65 -1.58
CA SER A 170 3.10 4.23 -2.55
C SER A 170 2.64 4.73 -3.91
N VAL A 171 3.19 5.89 -4.29
CA VAL A 171 2.63 6.65 -5.40
C VAL A 171 2.90 6.02 -6.76
N ASN A 172 3.82 5.06 -6.85
CA ASN A 172 4.27 4.52 -8.13
C ASN A 172 4.01 3.02 -8.29
N THR A 173 3.34 2.69 -9.39
CA THR A 173 2.83 1.34 -9.66
C THR A 173 3.70 0.61 -10.68
N LYS A 174 3.78 -0.71 -10.52
CA LYS A 174 4.48 -1.57 -11.46
C LYS A 174 3.77 -1.57 -12.83
N GLN A 175 4.53 -1.34 -13.88
CA GLN A 175 4.05 -1.21 -15.25
C GLN A 175 4.37 -2.47 -16.06
N ASN A 176 3.39 -2.97 -16.81
CA ASN A 176 3.58 -4.04 -17.78
C ASN A 176 3.81 -3.46 -19.19
N ILE A 177 4.96 -2.81 -19.38
CA ILE A 177 5.35 -2.25 -20.67
C ILE A 177 6.56 -2.97 -21.26
N GLN A 178 6.58 -3.12 -22.57
CA GLN A 178 7.75 -3.64 -23.28
C GLN A 178 8.73 -2.49 -23.53
N ILE A 179 9.92 -2.58 -22.93
CA ILE A 179 11.00 -1.61 -23.17
C ILE A 179 11.55 -1.82 -24.58
N GLN A 180 11.29 -0.85 -25.44
CA GLN A 180 11.84 -0.86 -26.79
C GLN A 180 13.26 -0.31 -26.80
N LYS A 181 14.04 -0.67 -27.82
CA LYS A 181 15.42 -0.19 -27.98
C LYS A 181 15.42 1.34 -28.03
N ALA A 182 16.27 1.96 -27.21
CA ALA A 182 16.50 3.40 -27.25
C ALA A 182 16.99 3.82 -28.64
N ASN A 183 16.40 4.89 -29.18
CA ASN A 183 16.70 5.43 -30.50
C ASN A 183 17.12 6.91 -30.44
N SER A 184 17.16 7.48 -29.23
CA SER A 184 17.47 8.88 -28.99
C SER A 184 18.50 9.01 -27.88
N LYS A 185 19.38 10.01 -28.00
CA LYS A 185 20.34 10.35 -26.94
C LYS A 185 19.62 11.11 -25.82
N VAL A 186 19.82 10.67 -24.59
CA VAL A 186 19.27 11.32 -23.39
C VAL A 186 20.37 12.00 -22.59
N GLN A 187 19.96 13.01 -21.84
CA GLN A 187 20.70 13.50 -20.68
C GLN A 187 19.84 13.23 -19.45
N ALA A 188 20.47 12.75 -18.40
CA ALA A 188 19.79 12.38 -17.17
C ALA A 188 20.73 12.54 -15.98
N ASN A 189 20.14 12.67 -14.81
CA ASN A 189 20.83 12.50 -13.54
C ASN A 189 19.91 11.83 -12.54
N LEU A 190 20.44 10.88 -11.79
CA LEU A 190 19.78 10.32 -10.61
C LEU A 190 20.37 11.06 -9.40
N GLU A 191 19.53 11.84 -8.73
CA GLU A 191 19.96 12.77 -7.68
C GLU A 191 19.78 12.20 -6.28
N GLU A 192 18.77 11.35 -6.11
CA GLU A 192 18.47 10.70 -4.84
C GLU A 192 18.14 9.24 -5.10
N VAL A 193 18.84 8.38 -4.35
CA VAL A 193 18.48 6.98 -4.14
C VAL A 193 18.49 6.78 -2.62
N SER A 194 17.30 6.67 -2.04
CA SER A 194 17.17 6.42 -0.61
C SER A 194 16.28 5.21 -0.37
N GLN A 195 16.71 4.36 0.56
CA GLN A 195 16.00 3.14 0.93
C GLN A 195 15.79 3.16 2.43
N ASN A 196 14.55 3.35 2.87
CA ASN A 196 14.20 3.49 4.28
C ASN A 196 12.82 2.89 4.57
N ASN A 197 12.70 2.14 5.66
CA ASN A 197 11.41 1.64 6.16
C ASN A 197 10.56 0.88 5.11
N GLY A 198 11.18 0.03 4.27
CA GLY A 198 10.45 -0.75 3.27
C GLY A 198 10.08 0.04 2.00
N GLU A 199 10.60 1.25 1.86
CA GLU A 199 10.33 2.16 0.75
C GLU A 199 11.64 2.57 0.07
N ILE A 200 11.65 2.54 -1.25
CA ILE A 200 12.73 3.05 -2.08
C ILE A 200 12.24 4.34 -2.75
N ARG A 201 12.94 5.43 -2.51
CA ARG A 201 12.69 6.71 -3.16
C ARG A 201 13.80 7.01 -4.17
N LEU A 202 13.38 7.27 -5.40
CA LEU A 202 14.24 7.63 -6.52
C LEU A 202 13.81 9.01 -7.02
N LYS A 203 14.77 9.94 -7.14
CA LYS A 203 14.51 11.28 -7.68
C LYS A 203 15.59 11.65 -8.66
N GLY A 204 15.20 12.34 -9.73
CA GLY A 204 16.14 12.85 -10.69
C GLY A 204 15.48 13.64 -11.80
N TRP A 205 16.17 13.72 -12.93
CA TRP A 205 15.64 14.29 -14.15
C TRP A 205 16.18 13.54 -15.37
N ILE A 206 15.40 13.55 -16.46
CA ILE A 206 15.77 12.99 -17.76
C ILE A 206 15.10 13.76 -18.89
N PHE A 207 15.81 13.96 -20.00
CA PHE A 207 15.22 14.50 -21.22
C PHE A 207 15.95 14.00 -22.48
N ILE A 208 15.25 14.10 -23.61
CA ILE A 208 15.81 13.86 -24.94
C ILE A 208 16.24 15.21 -25.51
N LYS A 209 17.53 15.38 -25.79
CA LYS A 209 18.08 16.65 -26.30
C LYS A 209 17.36 17.08 -27.58
N GLY A 210 16.92 18.33 -27.65
CA GLY A 210 16.24 18.85 -28.85
C GLY A 210 14.74 18.56 -28.91
N LYS A 211 14.14 17.83 -27.95
CA LYS A 211 12.69 17.54 -27.93
C LYS A 211 11.96 18.23 -26.80
N SER A 212 10.75 18.74 -27.09
CA SER A 212 9.77 19.18 -26.08
C SER A 212 9.40 17.99 -25.19
N LEU A 213 9.19 18.22 -23.89
CA LEU A 213 8.79 17.19 -22.93
C LEU A 213 7.27 17.06 -22.77
N GLU A 214 6.48 17.79 -23.57
CA GLU A 214 5.03 17.66 -23.53
C GLU A 214 4.59 16.23 -23.89
N GLY A 215 3.78 15.61 -23.02
CA GLY A 215 3.34 14.23 -23.19
C GLY A 215 4.43 13.15 -23.00
N ALA A 216 5.63 13.53 -22.58
CA ALA A 216 6.68 12.57 -22.28
C ALA A 216 6.29 11.72 -21.04
N LYS A 217 6.63 10.44 -21.09
CA LYS A 217 6.46 9.50 -19.97
C LYS A 217 7.82 9.02 -19.51
N VAL A 218 8.03 9.05 -18.19
CA VAL A 218 9.26 8.57 -17.55
C VAL A 218 8.92 7.36 -16.70
N TYR A 219 9.86 6.40 -16.67
CA TYR A 219 9.75 5.16 -15.95
C TYR A 219 11.05 4.84 -15.25
N ILE A 220 10.97 4.24 -14.08
CA ILE A 220 12.11 3.56 -13.46
C ILE A 220 12.15 2.13 -13.99
N VAL A 221 13.33 1.68 -14.41
CA VAL A 221 13.59 0.32 -14.87
C VAL A 221 14.62 -0.31 -13.95
N LEU A 222 14.19 -1.27 -13.15
CA LEU A 222 15.04 -2.03 -12.26
C LEU A 222 15.36 -3.36 -12.92
N LYS A 223 16.63 -3.70 -13.08
CA LYS A 223 17.03 -5.00 -13.63
C LYS A 223 18.05 -5.68 -12.74
N ASN A 224 17.95 -7.00 -12.66
CA ASN A 224 19.01 -7.88 -12.20
C ASN A 224 19.30 -8.91 -13.31
N GLN A 225 20.00 -10.01 -12.99
CA GLN A 225 20.33 -11.05 -13.97
C GLN A 225 19.08 -11.77 -14.50
N ASP A 226 18.04 -11.93 -13.67
CA ASP A 226 16.90 -12.80 -13.96
C ASP A 226 15.65 -12.06 -14.42
N LYS A 227 15.48 -10.81 -13.99
CA LYS A 227 14.24 -10.06 -14.20
C LYS A 227 14.46 -8.58 -14.42
N ARG A 228 13.44 -7.99 -15.05
CA ARG A 228 13.26 -6.55 -15.21
C ARG A 228 11.91 -6.16 -14.64
N ILE A 229 11.90 -5.13 -13.83
CA ILE A 229 10.71 -4.55 -13.19
C ILE A 229 10.66 -3.09 -13.59
N ILE A 230 9.47 -2.60 -13.93
CA ILE A 230 9.30 -1.24 -14.42
C ILE A 230 8.26 -0.58 -13.53
N PHE A 231 8.54 0.63 -13.08
CA PHE A 231 7.62 1.45 -12.31
C PHE A 231 7.38 2.76 -13.07
N ASP A 232 6.17 3.29 -12.94
CA ASP A 232 5.90 4.66 -13.36
C ASP A 232 6.63 5.66 -12.44
N THR A 233 6.55 6.93 -12.82
CA THR A 233 7.09 8.04 -12.03
C THR A 233 6.09 9.18 -12.02
N GLU A 234 6.12 9.99 -10.98
CA GLU A 234 5.43 11.27 -10.96
C GLU A 234 6.31 12.37 -11.55
N PRO A 235 5.77 13.23 -12.43
CA PRO A 235 6.52 14.34 -12.98
C PRO A 235 6.84 15.40 -11.92
N GLN A 236 8.04 15.97 -11.98
CA GLN A 236 8.50 17.04 -11.11
C GLN A 236 8.99 18.22 -11.94
N PHE A 237 8.56 19.43 -11.58
CA PHE A 237 8.95 20.63 -12.30
C PHE A 237 10.34 21.14 -11.89
N ARG A 238 11.22 21.41 -12.85
CA ARG A 238 12.67 21.61 -12.68
C ARG A 238 13.21 22.76 -13.53
N LYS A 239 12.87 24.00 -13.14
CA LYS A 239 13.42 25.24 -13.77
C LYS A 239 14.94 25.31 -13.74
N ASP A 240 15.53 24.71 -12.71
CA ASP A 240 16.97 24.65 -12.52
C ASP A 240 17.66 23.82 -13.62
N VAL A 241 17.03 22.78 -14.14
CA VAL A 241 17.58 21.96 -15.24
C VAL A 241 17.62 22.78 -16.53
N THR A 242 16.53 23.46 -16.89
CA THR A 242 16.49 24.38 -18.03
C THR A 242 17.58 25.44 -17.94
N LYS A 243 17.72 26.06 -16.76
CA LYS A 243 18.76 27.07 -16.50
C LYS A 243 20.17 26.50 -16.64
N TYR A 244 20.42 25.30 -16.11
CA TYR A 244 21.73 24.63 -16.18
C TYR A 244 22.15 24.38 -17.64
N PHE A 245 21.20 24.02 -18.51
CA PHE A 245 21.45 23.82 -19.94
C PHE A 245 21.31 25.09 -20.79
N GLY A 246 21.42 26.27 -20.16
CA GLY A 246 21.51 27.56 -20.84
C GLY A 246 20.17 28.15 -21.30
N GLY A 247 19.03 27.56 -20.93
CA GLY A 247 17.69 28.12 -21.19
C GLY A 247 17.24 28.16 -22.66
N VAL A 248 18.02 27.58 -23.59
CA VAL A 248 17.71 27.60 -25.03
C VAL A 248 16.49 26.71 -25.35
N GLN A 249 16.24 25.69 -24.52
CA GLN A 249 15.12 24.78 -24.65
C GLN A 249 14.50 24.55 -23.27
N ASP A 250 13.16 24.45 -23.24
CA ASP A 250 12.40 24.16 -22.02
C ASP A 250 12.52 22.68 -21.64
N TYR A 251 13.17 22.44 -20.50
CA TYR A 251 13.30 21.14 -19.85
C TYR A 251 12.65 21.13 -18.47
N ASP A 252 11.73 22.06 -18.20
CA ASP A 252 11.16 22.20 -16.86
C ASP A 252 10.34 20.97 -16.45
N LYS A 253 9.82 20.19 -17.40
CA LYS A 253 9.10 18.93 -17.13
C LYS A 253 10.00 17.68 -17.09
N SER A 254 11.31 17.85 -16.97
CA SER A 254 12.28 16.73 -16.99
C SER A 254 12.39 15.96 -15.69
N GLY A 255 11.95 16.56 -14.58
CA GLY A 255 12.08 15.96 -13.26
C GLY A 255 11.12 14.78 -13.07
N PHE A 256 11.56 13.83 -12.24
CA PHE A 256 10.74 12.71 -11.82
C PHE A 256 10.98 12.38 -10.35
N ILE A 257 9.98 11.76 -9.73
CA ILE A 257 10.09 11.03 -8.47
C ILE A 257 9.40 9.68 -8.62
N SER A 258 9.99 8.65 -8.00
CA SER A 258 9.39 7.32 -7.90
C SER A 258 9.54 6.82 -6.47
N ASN A 259 8.42 6.49 -5.83
CA ASN A 259 8.37 5.87 -4.51
C ASN A 259 7.88 4.42 -4.67
N ILE A 260 8.79 3.47 -4.48
CA ILE A 260 8.61 2.05 -4.78
C ILE A 260 8.61 1.26 -3.47
N SER A 261 7.62 0.38 -3.28
CA SER A 261 7.62 -0.57 -2.17
C SER A 261 8.71 -1.63 -2.36
N GLU A 262 9.54 -1.88 -1.34
CA GLU A 262 10.52 -2.98 -1.36
C GLU A 262 9.85 -4.35 -1.52
N VAL A 263 8.59 -4.47 -1.11
CA VAL A 263 7.80 -5.70 -1.26
C VAL A 263 7.58 -6.01 -2.75
N ASP A 264 7.32 -4.99 -3.57
CA ASP A 264 7.08 -5.14 -5.01
C ASP A 264 8.35 -5.51 -5.79
N LEU A 265 9.51 -5.18 -5.23
CA LEU A 265 10.81 -5.51 -5.80
C LEU A 265 11.13 -7.01 -5.66
N GLY A 266 10.84 -7.56 -4.48
CA GLY A 266 11.33 -8.86 -4.03
C GLY A 266 12.85 -8.88 -3.80
N LYS A 267 13.38 -10.01 -3.35
CA LYS A 267 14.82 -10.15 -3.02
C LYS A 267 15.72 -9.96 -4.24
N GLY A 268 16.94 -9.47 -4.00
CA GLY A 268 18.00 -9.30 -4.98
C GLY A 268 18.49 -7.86 -5.11
N LYS A 269 19.65 -7.71 -5.76
CA LYS A 269 20.27 -6.42 -6.08
C LYS A 269 19.94 -6.00 -7.51
N TYR A 270 19.43 -4.78 -7.68
CA TYR A 270 18.95 -4.26 -8.97
C TYR A 270 19.73 -3.04 -9.40
N GLN A 271 20.18 -3.03 -10.65
CA GLN A 271 20.67 -1.82 -11.30
C GLN A 271 19.48 -0.93 -11.66
N ILE A 272 19.64 0.37 -11.41
CA ILE A 272 18.60 1.38 -11.65
C ILE A 272 18.78 1.96 -13.05
N GLY A 273 17.71 1.98 -13.83
CA GLY A 273 17.61 2.67 -15.10
C GLY A 273 16.45 3.65 -15.11
N VAL A 274 16.57 4.69 -15.93
CA VAL A 274 15.52 5.67 -16.19
C VAL A 274 15.20 5.64 -17.67
N TYR A 275 13.95 5.35 -18.00
CA TYR A 275 13.48 5.20 -19.37
C TYR A 275 12.47 6.30 -19.69
N ILE A 276 12.69 7.00 -20.81
CA ILE A 276 11.81 8.06 -21.28
C ILE A 276 11.23 7.70 -22.65
N VAL A 277 9.92 7.93 -22.81
CA VAL A 277 9.19 7.80 -24.07
C VAL A 277 8.53 9.13 -24.40
N ASN A 278 8.71 9.59 -25.63
CA ASN A 278 8.15 10.85 -26.11
C ASN A 278 7.80 10.72 -27.60
N GLY A 279 6.54 10.34 -27.87
CA GLY A 279 6.11 9.86 -29.18
C GLY A 279 6.97 8.66 -29.62
N ASP A 280 7.57 8.77 -30.80
CA ASP A 280 8.47 7.74 -31.33
C ASP A 280 9.89 7.76 -30.74
N ALA A 281 10.25 8.82 -30.01
CA ALA A 281 11.57 8.96 -29.42
C ALA A 281 11.64 8.25 -28.07
N ARG A 282 12.72 7.48 -27.87
CA ARG A 282 12.92 6.64 -26.70
C ARG A 282 14.36 6.73 -26.25
N GLY A 283 14.54 6.85 -24.94
CA GLY A 283 15.84 6.98 -24.33
C GLY A 283 15.95 6.15 -23.06
N MET A 284 17.15 5.64 -22.80
CA MET A 284 17.46 4.88 -21.59
C MET A 284 18.74 5.43 -20.99
N TYR A 285 18.70 5.71 -19.69
CA TYR A 285 19.86 5.99 -18.86
C TYR A 285 20.01 4.86 -17.84
N TRP A 286 21.22 4.34 -17.65
CA TRP A 286 21.53 3.40 -16.57
C TRP A 286 22.41 4.11 -15.55
N SER A 287 22.02 4.06 -14.28
CA SER A 287 22.84 4.54 -13.17
C SER A 287 23.91 3.51 -12.81
N GLU A 288 24.98 3.99 -12.19
CA GLU A 288 25.97 3.17 -11.48
C GLU A 288 25.44 2.71 -10.10
N GLU A 289 24.37 3.35 -9.61
CA GLU A 289 23.72 2.99 -8.36
C GLU A 289 22.84 1.74 -8.48
N SER A 290 22.69 1.05 -7.35
CA SER A 290 21.86 -0.16 -7.22
C SER A 290 21.08 -0.15 -5.92
N ILE A 291 19.94 -0.85 -5.88
CA ILE A 291 19.07 -1.00 -4.72
C ILE A 291 18.76 -2.48 -4.44
N GLY A 292 18.28 -2.77 -3.24
CA GLY A 292 17.99 -4.11 -2.78
C GLY A 292 19.20 -4.81 -2.15
N GLU A 293 18.92 -5.92 -1.45
CA GLU A 293 19.92 -6.71 -0.72
C GLU A 293 20.52 -7.81 -1.61
N GLU A 294 21.79 -8.18 -1.35
CA GLU A 294 22.47 -9.33 -1.97
C GLU A 294 21.89 -10.68 -1.51
#